data_AF-A0A0C9YH87-F1
#
_entry.id   AF-A0A0C9YH87-F1
#
_cell.length_a   1.000
_cell.length_b   1.000
_cell.length_c   1.000
_cell.angle_alpha   90.00
_cell.angle_beta   90.00
_cell.angle_gamma   90.00
#
_symmetry.space_group_name_H-M   'P 1'
#
loop_
_entity.id
_entity.type
_entity.pdbx_description
1 polymer ?
#
loop_
_entity_poly.entity_id
_entity_poly.type
_entity_poly.pdbx_seq_one_letter_code
_entity_poly.pdbx_strand_id
1 'polypeptide(L)'
;MREAWIHQESYIDHVCDEYGMGEANPVSLPMDPNHPFGVDTDVFPSVPDLEHAYRKIMGELTYLATCSRPDIAQTVQRLAQQCAHAEPRHFAAAKRVLRYL
;
A
#
# COMPACT_ATOMS: atom_id res chain seq x y z
N MET A 1 -12.25 -31.70 3.96
CA MET A 1 -12.07 -30.25 3.82
C MET A 1 -10.61 -29.97 4.12
N ARG A 2 -9.80 -29.52 3.16
CA ARG A 2 -8.37 -29.21 3.41
C ARG A 2 -8.30 -27.78 3.90
N GLU A 3 -7.86 -27.58 5.13
CA GLU A 3 -7.58 -26.26 5.69
C GLU A 3 -6.17 -25.85 5.22
N ALA A 4 -6.10 -24.79 4.43
CA ALA A 4 -4.84 -24.16 4.06
C ALA A 4 -4.58 -23.04 5.08
N TRP A 5 -3.58 -23.24 5.94
CA TRP A 5 -3.11 -22.21 6.87
C TRP A 5 -2.20 -21.25 6.09
N ILE A 6 -2.72 -20.07 5.74
CA ILE A 6 -1.91 -18.99 5.18
C ILE A 6 -1.40 -18.17 6.37
N HIS A 7 -0.09 -18.23 6.63
CA HIS A 7 0.56 -17.32 7.57
C HIS A 7 0.64 -15.93 6.93
N GLN A 8 -0.39 -15.13 7.17
CA GLN A 8 -0.58 -13.79 6.59
C GLN A 8 0.55 -12.82 6.96
N GLU A 9 1.12 -12.95 8.16
CA GLU A 9 2.26 -12.14 8.61
C GLU A 9 3.45 -12.29 7.66
N SER A 10 3.82 -13.52 7.29
CA SER A 10 4.94 -13.76 6.38
C SER A 10 4.73 -13.16 4.98
N TYR A 11 3.48 -13.02 4.54
CA TYR A 11 3.19 -12.38 3.25
C TYR A 11 3.22 -10.86 3.36
N ILE A 12 2.70 -10.29 4.46
CA ILE A 12 2.86 -8.85 4.74
C ILE A 12 4.34 -8.49 4.82
N ASP A 13 5.15 -9.27 5.55
CA ASP A 13 6.59 -9.08 5.67
C ASP A 13 7.27 -9.11 4.29
N HIS A 14 6.94 -10.12 3.46
CA HIS A 14 7.47 -10.24 2.11
C HIS A 14 7.14 -9.02 1.24
N VAL A 15 5.89 -8.54 1.28
CA VAL A 15 5.46 -7.36 0.53
C VAL A 15 6.19 -6.11 1.08
N CYS A 16 6.29 -5.97 2.40
CA CYS A 16 7.04 -4.88 3.02
C CYS A 16 8.50 -4.86 2.55
N ASP A 17 9.18 -6.00 2.54
CA ASP A 17 10.55 -6.12 2.06
C ASP A 17 10.68 -5.75 0.59
N GLU A 18 9.75 -6.20 -0.26
CA GLU A 18 9.76 -5.89 -1.69
C GLU A 18 9.71 -4.38 -1.97
N TYR A 19 8.96 -3.63 -1.18
CA TYR A 19 8.81 -2.19 -1.33
C TYR A 19 9.78 -1.37 -0.45
N GLY A 20 10.70 -2.03 0.26
CA GLY A 20 11.69 -1.43 1.15
C GLY A 20 11.09 -0.85 2.44
N MET A 21 9.99 -1.41 2.91
CA MET A 21 9.21 -0.99 4.09
C MET A 21 9.46 -1.86 5.33
N GLY A 22 10.26 -2.93 5.27
CA GLY A 22 10.49 -3.84 6.41
C GLY A 22 11.02 -3.14 7.68
N GLU A 23 11.91 -2.16 7.53
CA GLU A 23 12.47 -1.36 8.63
C GLU A 23 11.82 0.03 8.75
N ALA A 24 10.70 0.27 8.07
CA ALA A 24 10.06 1.57 8.08
C ALA A 24 9.33 1.82 9.40
N ASN A 25 9.37 3.06 9.90
CA ASN A 25 8.64 3.42 11.11
C ASN A 25 7.13 3.14 10.95
N PRO A 26 6.50 2.37 11.85
CA PRO A 26 5.08 2.05 11.74
C PRO A 26 4.22 3.31 11.87
N VAL A 27 3.04 3.29 11.26
CA VAL A 27 2.05 4.37 11.39
C VAL A 27 0.74 3.85 11.96
N SER A 28 0.05 4.67 12.73
CA SER A 28 -1.22 4.30 13.36
C SER A 28 -2.43 4.33 12.41
N LEU A 29 -2.31 5.01 11.27
CA LEU A 29 -3.40 5.19 10.30
C LEU A 29 -2.90 4.89 8.88
N PRO A 30 -3.63 4.05 8.10
CA PRO A 30 -3.24 3.67 6.73
C PRO A 30 -3.30 4.85 5.76
N MET A 31 -4.09 5.87 6.06
CA MET A 31 -4.22 7.10 5.28
C MET A 31 -4.35 8.30 6.21
N ASP A 32 -3.75 9.42 5.81
CA ASP A 32 -3.94 10.68 6.53
C ASP A 32 -5.33 11.26 6.20
N PRO A 33 -6.16 11.59 7.21
CA PRO A 33 -7.51 12.11 6.97
C PRO A 33 -7.53 13.52 6.37
N ASN A 34 -6.51 14.34 6.65
CA ASN A 34 -6.41 15.71 6.14
C ASN A 34 -5.66 15.74 4.80
N HIS A 35 -4.68 14.86 4.63
CA HIS A 35 -3.74 14.87 3.49
C HIS A 35 -3.58 13.46 2.89
N PRO A 36 -4.64 12.89 2.29
CA PRO A 36 -4.66 11.48 1.88
C PRO A 36 -3.57 11.09 0.86
N PHE A 37 -3.05 12.07 0.11
CA PHE A 37 -1.99 11.90 -0.87
C PHE A 37 -0.78 12.81 -0.59
N GLY A 38 -0.56 13.19 0.68
CA GLY A 38 0.47 14.16 1.06
C GLY A 38 0.06 15.61 0.84
N VAL A 39 1.03 16.51 1.01
CA VAL A 39 0.88 17.96 0.79
C VAL A 39 1.75 18.42 -0.38
N ASP A 40 1.42 19.56 -1.00
CA ASP A 40 2.13 20.05 -2.19
C ASP A 40 3.61 20.40 -1.95
N THR A 41 4.00 20.57 -0.69
CA THR A 41 5.40 20.80 -0.29
C THR A 41 6.21 19.51 -0.18
N ASP A 42 5.57 18.34 -0.23
CA ASP A 42 6.25 17.06 -0.15
C ASP A 42 7.03 16.78 -1.44
N VAL A 43 8.26 16.30 -1.28
CA VAL A 43 9.12 15.88 -2.39
C VAL A 43 9.10 14.36 -2.47
N PHE A 44 8.53 13.84 -3.55
CA PHE A 44 8.48 12.40 -3.81
C PHE A 44 9.57 11.99 -4.81
N PRO A 45 10.28 10.87 -4.56
CA PRO A 45 11.28 10.39 -5.50
C PRO A 45 10.62 9.98 -6.82
N SER A 46 11.37 10.10 -7.92
CA SER A 46 10.95 9.51 -9.20
C SER A 46 10.92 7.98 -9.05
N VAL A 47 9.84 7.37 -9.52
CA VAL A 47 9.64 5.92 -9.50
C VAL A 47 9.78 5.42 -10.94
N PRO A 48 10.78 4.56 -11.23
CA PRO A 48 10.88 3.91 -12.53
C PRO A 48 9.62 3.10 -12.83
N ASP A 49 9.08 3.25 -14.05
CA ASP A 49 7.85 2.58 -14.49
C ASP A 49 6.71 2.69 -13.45
N LEU A 50 6.45 3.94 -13.01
CA LEU A 50 5.50 4.26 -11.94
C LEU A 50 4.14 3.59 -12.16
N GLU A 51 3.60 3.58 -13.38
CA GLU A 51 2.31 2.95 -13.64
C GLU A 51 2.33 1.45 -13.35
N HIS A 52 3.38 0.74 -13.78
CA HIS A 52 3.52 -0.68 -13.47
C HIS A 52 3.71 -0.91 -11.98
N ALA A 53 4.64 -0.19 -11.35
CA ALA A 53 4.91 -0.30 -9.92
C ALA A 53 3.66 -0.02 -9.08
N TYR A 54 2.88 1.00 -9.46
CA TYR A 54 1.63 1.36 -8.80
C TYR A 54 0.55 0.27 -8.94
N ARG A 55 0.34 -0.26 -10.15
CA ARG A 55 -0.61 -1.37 -10.35
C ARG A 55 -0.19 -2.61 -9.57
N LYS A 56 1.11 -2.90 -9.49
CA LYS A 56 1.65 -4.04 -8.73
C LYS A 56 1.30 -3.92 -7.25
N ILE A 57 1.68 -2.81 -6.58
CA ILE A 57 1.39 -2.61 -5.15
C ILE A 57 -0.12 -2.60 -4.88
N MET A 58 -0.91 -2.03 -5.79
CA MET A 58 -2.37 -2.05 -5.66
C MET A 58 -2.96 -3.46 -5.73
N GLY A 59 -2.36 -4.36 -6.51
CA GLY A 59 -2.73 -5.78 -6.53
C GLY A 59 -2.49 -6.44 -5.18
N GLU A 60 -1.28 -6.29 -4.63
CA GLU A 60 -0.91 -6.83 -3.32
C GLU A 60 -1.83 -6.31 -2.20
N LEU A 61 -2.05 -4.99 -2.17
CA LEU A 61 -2.94 -4.35 -1.19
C LEU A 61 -4.41 -4.77 -1.35
N THR A 62 -4.88 -4.99 -2.58
CA THR A 62 -6.25 -5.47 -2.83
C THR A 62 -6.41 -6.90 -2.34
N TYR A 63 -5.40 -7.75 -2.55
CA TYR A 63 -5.38 -9.12 -2.02
C TYR A 63 -5.44 -9.11 -0.49
N LEU A 64 -4.57 -8.33 0.17
CA LEU A 64 -4.56 -8.17 1.62
C LEU A 64 -5.91 -7.68 2.15
N ALA A 65 -6.48 -6.63 1.54
CA ALA A 65 -7.78 -6.08 1.92
C ALA A 65 -8.93 -7.08 1.82
N THR A 66 -8.87 -7.98 0.84
CA THR A 66 -9.93 -8.95 0.56
C THR A 66 -9.79 -10.21 1.41
N CYS A 67 -8.56 -10.66 1.67
CA CYS A 67 -8.30 -11.95 2.29
C CYS A 67 -8.08 -11.88 3.81
N SER A 68 -7.48 -10.81 4.34
CA SER A 68 -6.98 -10.82 5.72
C SER A 68 -7.04 -9.49 6.48
N ARG A 69 -7.01 -8.35 5.78
CA ARG A 69 -6.95 -7.01 6.38
C ARG A 69 -8.10 -6.11 5.90
N PRO A 70 -9.36 -6.44 6.22
CA PRO A 70 -10.50 -5.63 5.79
C PRO A 70 -10.46 -4.19 6.33
N ASP A 71 -9.69 -3.95 7.40
CA ASP A 71 -9.45 -2.62 7.97
C ASP A 71 -8.79 -1.63 7.00
N ILE A 72 -8.01 -2.10 6.00
CA ILE A 72 -7.42 -1.22 4.98
C ILE A 72 -8.30 -1.03 3.74
N ALA A 73 -9.42 -1.76 3.60
CA ALA A 73 -10.18 -1.85 2.36
C ALA A 73 -10.65 -0.49 1.83
N GLN A 74 -11.13 0.41 2.71
CA GLN A 74 -11.54 1.75 2.30
C GLN A 74 -10.37 2.57 1.74
N THR A 75 -9.21 2.48 2.37
CA THR A 75 -7.99 3.17 1.93
C THR A 75 -7.54 2.66 0.56
N VAL A 76 -7.52 1.33 0.39
CA VAL A 76 -7.16 0.68 -0.87
C VAL A 76 -8.13 1.07 -1.99
N GLN A 77 -9.44 1.11 -1.72
CA GLN A 77 -10.42 1.55 -2.71
C GLN A 77 -10.19 2.99 -3.18
N ARG A 78 -9.81 3.90 -2.28
CA ARG A 78 -9.47 5.29 -2.66
C ARG A 78 -8.22 5.37 -3.52
N LEU A 79 -7.19 4.57 -3.21
CA LEU A 79 -5.97 4.49 -4.00
C LEU A 79 -6.21 3.85 -5.37
N ALA A 80 -7.08 2.83 -5.46
CA ALA A 80 -7.40 2.15 -6.72
C ALA A 80 -8.00 3.10 -7.78
N GLN A 81 -8.70 4.16 -7.36
CA GLN A 81 -9.23 5.19 -8.27
C GLN A 81 -8.12 5.96 -9.00
N GLN A 82 -6.89 5.97 -8.48
CA GLN A 82 -5.76 6.68 -9.07
C GLN A 82 -4.96 5.82 -10.08
N CYS A 83 -5.34 4.55 -10.30
CA CYS A 83 -4.60 3.65 -11.20
C CYS A 83 -4.55 4.14 -12.66
N ALA A 84 -5.50 4.97 -13.10
CA ALA A 84 -5.52 5.53 -14.45
C ALA A 84 -4.47 6.64 -14.65
N HIS A 85 -4.16 7.39 -13.59
CA HIS A 85 -3.25 8.54 -13.60
C HIS A 85 -2.40 8.53 -12.32
N ALA A 86 -1.54 7.52 -12.21
CA ALA A 86 -0.69 7.35 -11.05
C ALA A 86 0.38 8.45 -10.96
N GLU A 87 0.59 8.97 -9.76
CA GLU A 87 1.60 9.99 -9.47
C GLU A 87 2.49 9.49 -8.33
N PRO A 88 3.73 9.99 -8.19
CA PRO A 88 4.63 9.57 -7.11
C PRO A 88 4.02 9.67 -5.71
N ARG A 89 3.16 10.67 -5.48
CA ARG A 89 2.42 10.83 -4.22
C ARG A 89 1.41 9.71 -3.95
N HIS A 90 0.77 9.18 -4.99
CA HIS A 90 -0.14 8.03 -4.87
C HIS A 90 0.63 6.78 -4.47
N PHE A 91 1.80 6.56 -5.07
CA PHE A 91 2.68 5.44 -4.71
C PHE A 91 3.22 5.57 -3.28
N ALA A 92 3.59 6.77 -2.85
CA ALA A 92 3.96 7.03 -1.46
C ALA A 92 2.81 6.76 -0.47
N ALA A 93 1.58 7.15 -0.84
CA ALA A 93 0.39 6.83 -0.04
C ALA A 93 0.11 5.31 0.01
N ALA A 94 0.33 4.57 -1.08
CA ALA A 94 0.25 3.10 -1.06
C ALA A 94 1.31 2.47 -0.15
N LYS A 95 2.56 2.96 -0.18
CA LYS A 95 3.61 2.54 0.77
C LYS A 95 3.28 2.86 2.22
N ARG A 96 2.55 3.95 2.50
CA ARG A 96 2.04 4.25 3.84
C ARG A 96 1.11 3.15 4.35
N VAL A 97 0.28 2.56 3.48
CA VAL A 97 -0.56 1.42 3.87
C VAL A 97 0.30 0.26 4.34
N LEU A 98 1.40 -0.06 3.63
CA LEU A 98 2.34 -1.09 4.07
C LEU A 98 2.97 -0.79 5.44
N ARG A 99 3.28 0.49 5.75
CA ARG A 99 3.78 0.90 7.08
C ARG A 99 2.74 0.77 8.20
N TYR A 100 1.46 0.69 7.85
CA TYR A 100 0.39 0.47 8.81
C TYR A 100 0.12 -1.03 9.04
N LEU A 101 0.43 -1.84 8.03
CA LEU A 101 0.21 -3.29 8.07
C LEU A 101 1.21 -3.97 9.00
#